data_AF-A0A1I1CL98-F1
#
_entry.id   AF-A0A1I1CL98-F1
#
_cell.length_a   1.000
_cell.length_b   1.000
_cell.length_c   1.000
_cell.angle_alpha   90.00
_cell.angle_beta   90.00
_cell.angle_gamma   90.00
#
_symmetry.space_group_name_H-M   'P 1'
#
loop_
_entity.id
_entity.type
_entity.pdbx_description
1 polymer ?
#
loop_
_entity_poly.entity_id
_entity_poly.type
_entity_poly.pdbx_seq_one_letter_code
_entity_poly.pdbx_strand_id
1 'polypeptide(L)'
;MGIDFRPFKTFFTVPKVGSPARLPQHADLTKIKHSVRKLAIVKIADPDYSDALAPVLGCHIDRTKTMRSALRAGWLTPAFILLAGADPASAHVKWFAPYIVGAPPQPIGATLTNTWFWLGIALVLVFFLATRAVEKSPAGETILRGLDRMTDPIWNRMDDFVRAVVGAFFIAIFAVGGVYLTPDLKTPSEMVSWGQLLIAMLIFFRATQPLAALGIVILWLLALRDYDIFHLLDYLALGPGVAAYLVMEASSNEELRKHRFQALRWGVAIALMWSSLEKFAYPDWFYPLVEEKPFLTFGLPRDVFIPMAGVSEFTMGFGLLWTPMVRRLSAIALFVIFNAAVYPFGRIDLIGHALIMAVIVAIAADHTRDVFFVPNFKKMMAGVPIGIAAALVIFVSSYWGLHVALYGSEGDMSAAVHRTTHSPDPEHPHPTDAADAGTPVEHDDHGEPDHKH
;
A
#
# COMPACT_ATOMS: atom_id res chain seq x y z
N MET A 1 -27.16 -47.79 -12.06
CA MET A 1 -25.96 -47.45 -12.85
C MET A 1 -24.75 -47.62 -11.95
N GLY A 2 -23.94 -48.65 -12.15
CA GLY A 2 -22.66 -48.82 -11.46
C GLY A 2 -21.53 -48.40 -12.38
N ILE A 3 -20.53 -47.69 -11.85
CA ILE A 3 -19.30 -47.34 -12.57
C ILE A 3 -18.13 -48.06 -11.91
N ASP A 4 -17.38 -48.77 -12.74
CA ASP A 4 -16.34 -49.74 -12.41
C ASP A 4 -15.02 -49.05 -11.98
N PHE A 5 -14.47 -49.41 -10.82
CA PHE A 5 -13.17 -48.94 -10.36
C PHE A 5 -12.05 -49.85 -10.89
N ARG A 6 -11.25 -49.36 -11.85
CA ARG A 6 -10.04 -50.05 -12.33
C ARG A 6 -8.77 -49.31 -11.92
N PRO A 7 -7.77 -49.98 -11.31
CA PRO A 7 -6.52 -49.36 -10.93
C PRO A 7 -5.56 -49.22 -12.13
N PHE A 8 -4.91 -48.06 -12.23
CA PHE A 8 -3.82 -47.83 -13.19
C PHE A 8 -2.59 -48.65 -12.80
N LYS A 9 -2.08 -49.48 -13.72
CA LYS A 9 -0.81 -50.21 -13.51
C LYS A 9 0.40 -49.37 -13.94
N THR A 10 1.43 -49.42 -13.10
CA THR A 10 2.76 -48.87 -13.33
C THR A 10 3.46 -49.50 -14.53
N PHE A 11 4.13 -48.69 -15.34
CA PHE A 11 5.17 -49.13 -16.28
C PHE A 11 6.54 -48.64 -15.78
N PHE A 12 7.34 -49.57 -15.25
CA PHE A 12 8.78 -49.40 -15.05
C PHE A 12 9.50 -50.35 -16.00
N THR A 13 10.35 -49.82 -16.87
CA THR A 13 11.28 -50.61 -17.70
C THR A 13 12.71 -50.16 -17.41
N VAL A 14 13.48 -51.04 -16.79
CA VAL A 14 14.90 -50.83 -16.45
C VAL A 14 15.77 -51.58 -17.47
N PRO A 15 16.68 -50.91 -18.21
CA PRO A 15 17.71 -51.58 -18.98
C PRO A 15 18.82 -52.16 -18.09
N LYS A 16 19.32 -53.35 -18.43
CA LYS A 16 20.33 -54.08 -17.65
C LYS A 16 21.73 -53.46 -17.73
N VAL A 17 22.48 -53.63 -16.64
CA VAL A 17 23.89 -53.28 -16.48
C VAL A 17 24.82 -54.20 -17.29
N GLY A 18 25.82 -53.60 -17.95
CA GLY A 18 27.04 -54.28 -18.41
C GLY A 18 28.26 -53.78 -17.64
N SER A 19 29.28 -54.63 -17.45
CA SER A 19 30.46 -54.36 -16.61
C SER A 19 31.62 -55.29 -17.05
N PRO A 20 32.90 -55.03 -16.72
CA PRO A 20 33.61 -53.74 -16.80
C PRO A 20 34.93 -53.86 -17.61
N ALA A 21 35.47 -52.74 -18.11
CA ALA A 21 36.83 -52.64 -18.65
C ALA A 21 37.78 -51.92 -17.67
N ARG A 22 39.07 -52.26 -17.67
CA ARG A 22 40.04 -51.82 -16.65
C ARG A 22 40.75 -50.50 -16.99
N LEU A 23 41.17 -49.83 -15.92
CA LEU A 23 42.03 -48.65 -15.74
C LEU A 23 43.17 -48.44 -16.76
N PRO A 24 43.66 -47.18 -16.89
CA PRO A 24 44.83 -46.81 -16.08
C PRO A 24 44.63 -45.56 -15.19
N GLN A 25 45.49 -45.43 -14.18
CA GLN A 25 45.49 -44.39 -13.15
C GLN A 25 46.34 -43.16 -13.55
N HIS A 26 46.20 -42.08 -12.76
CA HIS A 26 47.05 -40.88 -12.70
C HIS A 26 47.07 -39.92 -13.91
N ALA A 27 46.34 -38.81 -13.78
CA ALA A 27 46.63 -37.54 -14.46
C ALA A 27 46.47 -36.37 -13.47
N ASP A 28 47.41 -35.43 -13.52
CA ASP A 28 47.63 -34.35 -12.55
C ASP A 28 46.73 -33.12 -12.80
N LEU A 29 45.98 -32.69 -11.78
CA LEU A 29 45.00 -31.59 -11.85
C LEU A 29 45.59 -30.17 -11.70
N THR A 30 46.92 -30.01 -11.66
CA THR A 30 47.55 -28.69 -11.48
C THR A 30 47.66 -27.83 -12.75
N LYS A 31 47.46 -28.40 -13.96
CA LYS A 31 47.71 -27.68 -15.24
C LYS A 31 46.56 -26.83 -15.80
N ILE A 32 45.34 -26.89 -15.28
CA ILE A 32 44.17 -26.14 -15.83
C ILE A 32 43.92 -24.82 -15.06
N LYS A 33 44.98 -24.04 -14.81
CA LYS A 33 44.89 -22.72 -14.14
C LYS A 33 45.75 -21.60 -14.75
N HIS A 34 46.27 -21.75 -15.96
CA HIS A 34 47.15 -20.76 -16.59
C HIS A 34 46.76 -20.24 -17.99
N SER A 35 45.71 -20.77 -18.64
CA SER A 35 45.32 -20.36 -20.01
C SER A 35 44.17 -19.36 -20.12
N VAL A 36 43.70 -18.74 -19.02
CA VAL A 36 42.56 -17.79 -19.04
C VAL A 36 42.96 -16.38 -18.56
N ARG A 37 44.27 -16.08 -18.44
CA ARG A 37 44.77 -14.79 -17.91
C ARG A 37 45.66 -13.98 -18.85
N LYS A 38 45.64 -14.28 -20.16
CA LYS A 38 46.32 -13.52 -21.22
C LYS A 38 45.39 -13.27 -22.41
N LEU A 39 44.37 -12.44 -22.22
CA LEU A 39 43.70 -11.76 -23.33
C LEU A 39 43.11 -10.42 -22.85
N ALA A 40 44.02 -9.50 -22.52
CA ALA A 40 43.72 -8.10 -22.23
C ALA A 40 44.88 -7.26 -22.79
N ILE A 41 44.55 -6.05 -23.27
CA ILE A 41 45.46 -5.07 -23.89
C ILE A 41 45.95 -5.46 -25.31
N VAL A 42 45.31 -4.90 -26.34
CA VAL A 42 45.94 -3.92 -27.25
C VAL A 42 44.89 -2.86 -27.60
N LYS A 43 45.29 -1.59 -27.58
CA LYS A 43 44.50 -0.42 -27.96
C LYS A 43 45.32 0.36 -28.99
N ILE A 44 44.92 0.35 -30.26
CA ILE A 44 45.49 1.21 -31.31
C ILE A 44 44.31 1.82 -32.07
N ALA A 45 44.41 3.12 -32.33
CA ALA A 45 43.49 3.87 -33.17
C ALA A 45 44.15 4.06 -34.54
N ASP A 46 43.33 4.14 -35.59
CA ASP A 46 43.74 4.73 -36.86
C ASP A 46 42.53 5.46 -37.48
N PRO A 47 42.63 6.75 -37.86
CA PRO A 47 41.49 7.55 -38.32
C PRO A 47 41.62 7.96 -39.79
N ASP A 48 41.42 7.03 -40.73
CA ASP A 48 41.31 7.36 -42.16
C ASP A 48 40.41 6.35 -42.88
N TYR A 49 39.20 6.76 -43.24
CA TYR A 49 38.44 6.28 -44.42
C TYR A 49 37.15 7.10 -44.60
N SER A 50 37.28 8.32 -45.14
CA SER A 50 36.16 9.05 -45.74
C SER A 50 36.18 8.91 -47.27
N ASP A 51 34.98 8.94 -47.86
CA ASP A 51 34.72 9.21 -49.28
C ASP A 51 35.23 8.21 -50.33
N ALA A 52 34.48 7.13 -50.52
CA ALA A 52 34.31 6.52 -51.83
C ALA A 52 32.91 5.88 -52.00
N LEU A 53 32.25 6.19 -53.12
CA LEU A 53 31.10 5.49 -53.73
C LEU A 53 29.70 5.65 -53.09
N ALA A 54 28.97 6.65 -53.57
CA ALA A 54 27.55 6.56 -53.91
C ALA A 54 27.40 6.85 -55.44
N PRO A 55 26.25 6.60 -56.11
CA PRO A 55 24.96 6.11 -55.62
C PRO A 55 24.30 4.97 -56.45
N VAL A 56 23.42 4.16 -55.84
CA VAL A 56 22.26 3.54 -56.52
C VAL A 56 21.04 3.58 -55.59
N LEU A 57 19.87 3.85 -56.16
CA LEU A 57 18.61 4.14 -55.46
C LEU A 57 18.05 2.94 -54.67
N GLY A 58 17.52 3.19 -53.46
CA GLY A 58 16.89 2.15 -52.63
C GLY A 58 16.28 2.64 -51.31
N CYS A 59 15.20 3.40 -51.41
CA CYS A 59 14.23 3.76 -50.33
C CYS A 59 14.59 3.34 -48.88
N HIS A 60 15.24 4.24 -48.13
CA HIS A 60 15.35 4.11 -46.67
C HIS A 60 14.58 5.26 -45.99
N ILE A 61 13.35 4.99 -45.56
CA ILE A 61 12.59 5.94 -44.72
C ILE A 61 13.22 5.91 -43.32
N ASP A 62 14.05 6.91 -43.01
CA ASP A 62 14.57 7.11 -41.64
C ASP A 62 13.43 7.56 -40.73
N ARG A 63 12.86 6.60 -40.00
CA ARG A 63 11.71 6.79 -39.11
C ARG A 63 12.11 7.20 -37.69
N THR A 64 13.33 7.71 -37.46
CA THR A 64 13.92 7.78 -36.11
C THR A 64 14.30 9.17 -35.58
N LYS A 65 14.23 10.26 -36.37
CA LYS A 65 14.70 11.60 -35.94
C LYS A 65 13.66 12.71 -35.81
N THR A 66 12.44 12.56 -36.31
CA THR A 66 11.41 13.63 -36.34
C THR A 66 10.41 13.61 -35.18
N MET A 67 10.63 12.80 -34.12
CA MET A 67 9.65 12.62 -33.03
C MET A 67 10.20 12.88 -31.62
N ARG A 68 11.30 13.64 -31.50
CA ARG A 68 11.90 14.03 -30.19
C ARG A 68 11.91 15.53 -29.89
N SER A 69 11.47 16.38 -30.83
CA SER A 69 11.48 17.85 -30.70
C SER A 69 10.09 18.49 -30.50
N ALA A 70 8.99 17.76 -30.71
CA ALA A 70 7.63 18.30 -30.67
C ALA A 70 6.94 18.27 -29.28
N LEU A 71 7.66 17.86 -28.23
CA LEU A 71 7.11 17.63 -26.88
C LEU A 71 7.70 18.56 -25.80
N ARG A 72 8.23 19.73 -26.19
CA ARG A 72 8.72 20.76 -25.27
C ARG A 72 8.07 22.10 -25.58
N ALA A 73 7.50 22.72 -24.53
CA ALA A 73 6.83 24.02 -24.50
C ALA A 73 5.55 24.14 -25.38
N GLY A 74 4.38 24.28 -24.73
CA GLY A 74 3.13 24.62 -25.41
C GLY A 74 1.88 24.38 -24.55
N TRP A 75 1.75 23.22 -23.92
CA TRP A 75 0.50 22.77 -23.30
C TRP A 75 0.49 22.71 -21.76
N LEU A 76 1.62 22.97 -21.09
CA LEU A 76 1.71 22.86 -19.62
C LEU A 76 1.28 24.12 -18.86
N THR A 77 1.34 25.29 -19.50
CA THR A 77 1.06 26.59 -18.87
C THR A 77 -0.42 26.91 -18.65
N PRO A 78 -1.39 26.55 -19.54
CA PRO A 78 -2.80 26.88 -19.31
C PRO A 78 -3.42 26.08 -18.14
N ALA A 79 -3.07 24.79 -18.02
CA ALA A 79 -3.63 23.90 -17.01
C ALA A 79 -3.24 24.27 -15.57
N PHE A 80 -2.04 24.84 -15.39
CA PHE A 80 -1.52 25.22 -14.07
C PHE A 80 -2.20 26.48 -13.49
N ILE A 81 -2.69 27.38 -14.35
CA ILE A 81 -3.31 28.64 -13.95
C ILE A 81 -4.81 28.46 -13.64
N LEU A 82 -5.49 27.52 -14.32
CA LEU A 82 -6.93 27.27 -14.13
C LEU A 82 -7.29 26.48 -12.86
N LEU A 83 -6.33 25.78 -12.24
CA LEU A 83 -6.55 25.04 -10.98
C LEU A 83 -6.48 25.93 -9.73
N ALA A 84 -6.04 27.19 -9.85
CA ALA A 84 -5.85 28.09 -8.70
C ALA A 84 -7.15 28.75 -8.19
N GLY A 85 -8.25 28.68 -8.94
CA GLY A 85 -9.53 29.32 -8.63
C GLY A 85 -10.52 28.49 -7.83
N ALA A 86 -10.05 27.63 -6.92
CA ALA A 86 -10.91 26.79 -6.09
C ALA A 86 -11.14 27.43 -4.71
N ASP A 87 -12.38 27.87 -4.44
CA ASP A 87 -12.85 28.27 -3.12
C ASP A 87 -12.75 27.12 -2.09
N PRO A 88 -12.75 27.38 -0.78
CA PRO A 88 -12.77 26.34 0.25
C PRO A 88 -14.08 25.53 0.18
N ALA A 89 -13.98 24.21 -0.05
CA ALA A 89 -15.13 23.31 0.04
C ALA A 89 -15.50 23.00 1.49
N SER A 90 -16.81 23.01 1.78
CA SER A 90 -17.37 22.24 2.90
C SER A 90 -17.15 20.75 2.62
N ALA A 91 -16.23 20.15 3.38
CA ALA A 91 -15.60 18.87 3.05
C ALA A 91 -16.27 17.65 3.68
N HIS A 92 -16.20 16.51 2.99
CA HIS A 92 -16.84 15.26 3.40
C HIS A 92 -16.19 13.97 2.82
N VAL A 93 -15.78 12.94 3.56
CA VAL A 93 -15.49 12.68 4.99
C VAL A 93 -14.68 11.37 5.00
N LYS A 94 -13.80 11.10 5.97
CA LYS A 94 -13.17 9.78 6.18
C LYS A 94 -13.87 8.89 7.25
N TRP A 95 -14.73 9.47 8.09
CA TRP A 95 -15.19 8.90 9.36
C TRP A 95 -16.69 8.62 9.48
N PHE A 96 -17.03 7.45 10.02
CA PHE A 96 -18.38 6.97 10.33
C PHE A 96 -19.05 7.66 11.54
N ALA A 97 -18.51 8.80 11.96
CA ALA A 97 -18.98 9.64 13.05
C ALA A 97 -18.49 11.08 12.81
N PRO A 98 -19.12 12.10 13.43
CA PRO A 98 -18.58 13.45 13.43
C PRO A 98 -17.17 13.46 14.05
N TYR A 99 -16.16 13.89 13.30
CA TYR A 99 -14.78 13.97 13.74
C TYR A 99 -14.24 15.40 13.66
N ILE A 100 -13.23 15.72 14.47
CA ILE A 100 -12.55 17.01 14.49
C ILE A 100 -11.04 16.72 14.46
N VAL A 101 -10.36 17.11 13.37
CA VAL A 101 -8.94 16.76 13.14
C VAL A 101 -8.02 17.32 14.21
N GLY A 102 -8.28 18.54 14.68
CA GLY A 102 -7.51 19.19 15.74
C GLY A 102 -7.90 18.77 17.17
N ALA A 103 -8.82 17.82 17.36
CA ALA A 103 -9.17 17.35 18.69
C ALA A 103 -7.97 16.65 19.34
N PRO A 104 -7.66 16.91 20.62
CA PRO A 104 -6.51 16.29 21.27
C PRO A 104 -6.67 14.76 21.26
N PRO A 105 -5.67 14.00 20.79
CA PRO A 105 -5.70 12.55 20.85
C PRO A 105 -5.65 12.08 22.31
N GLN A 106 -6.29 10.94 22.58
CA GLN A 106 -6.21 10.28 23.89
C GLN A 106 -4.73 10.16 24.33
N PRO A 107 -4.41 10.36 25.62
CA PRO A 107 -3.04 10.25 26.10
C PRO A 107 -2.45 8.88 25.76
N ILE A 108 -1.19 8.82 25.31
CA ILE A 108 -0.48 7.56 24.97
C ILE A 108 -0.57 6.55 26.13
N GLY A 109 -0.61 7.04 27.38
CA GLY A 109 -0.84 6.24 28.58
C GLY A 109 -2.08 5.34 28.50
N ALA A 110 -3.20 5.80 27.93
CA ALA A 110 -4.42 5.01 27.76
C ALA A 110 -4.23 3.82 26.80
N THR A 111 -3.39 3.97 25.77
CA THR A 111 -3.01 2.85 24.89
C THR A 111 -2.06 1.89 25.61
N LEU A 112 -1.09 2.41 26.37
CA LEU A 112 -0.10 1.61 27.07
C LEU A 112 -0.66 0.84 28.27
N THR A 113 -1.76 1.29 28.89
CA THR A 113 -2.47 0.54 29.94
C THR A 113 -3.55 -0.41 29.39
N ASN A 114 -3.92 -0.29 28.10
CA ASN A 114 -4.93 -1.14 27.49
C ASN A 114 -4.41 -2.59 27.35
N THR A 115 -5.07 -3.52 28.05
CA THR A 115 -4.67 -4.94 28.04
C THR A 115 -4.91 -5.61 26.68
N TRP A 116 -5.93 -5.18 25.93
CA TRP A 116 -6.27 -5.72 24.61
C TRP A 116 -5.27 -5.29 23.53
N PHE A 117 -4.69 -4.09 23.65
CA PHE A 117 -3.53 -3.67 22.83
C PHE A 117 -2.36 -4.65 23.01
N TRP A 118 -1.95 -4.93 24.26
CA TRP A 118 -0.85 -5.85 24.52
C TRP A 118 -1.16 -7.31 24.15
N LEU A 119 -2.41 -7.76 24.32
CA LEU A 119 -2.83 -9.08 23.84
C LEU A 119 -2.73 -9.17 22.30
N GLY A 120 -3.19 -8.13 21.58
CA GLY A 120 -3.03 -8.04 20.13
C GLY A 120 -1.56 -8.13 19.72
N ILE A 121 -0.66 -7.39 20.39
CA ILE A 121 0.78 -7.42 20.13
C ILE A 121 1.35 -8.83 20.39
N ALA A 122 0.96 -9.48 21.49
CA ALA A 122 1.40 -10.84 21.79
C ALA A 122 0.97 -11.86 20.72
N LEU A 123 -0.28 -11.79 20.27
CA LEU A 123 -0.82 -12.66 19.21
C LEU A 123 -0.10 -12.44 17.87
N VAL A 124 0.15 -11.18 17.49
CA VAL A 124 0.93 -10.83 16.29
C VAL A 124 2.36 -11.37 16.40
N LEU A 125 3.01 -11.19 17.56
CA LEU A 125 4.37 -11.70 17.76
C LEU A 125 4.44 -13.22 17.62
N VAL A 126 3.47 -13.96 18.18
CA VAL A 126 3.35 -15.41 17.97
C VAL A 126 3.20 -15.73 16.48
N PHE A 127 2.28 -15.06 15.76
CA PHE A 127 2.04 -15.32 14.34
C PHE A 127 3.25 -14.98 13.45
N PHE A 128 3.92 -13.84 13.68
CA PHE A 128 5.05 -13.40 12.87
C PHE A 128 6.31 -14.22 13.16
N LEU A 129 6.54 -14.62 14.43
CA LEU A 129 7.65 -15.52 14.79
C LEU A 129 7.40 -16.93 14.24
N ALA A 130 6.17 -17.47 14.33
CA ALA A 130 5.82 -18.74 13.72
C ALA A 130 5.99 -18.70 12.19
N THR A 131 5.47 -17.66 11.53
CA THR A 131 5.65 -17.44 10.08
C THR A 131 7.13 -17.35 9.70
N ARG A 132 7.95 -16.64 10.49
CA ARG A 132 9.41 -16.55 10.26
C ARG A 132 10.13 -17.88 10.46
N ALA A 133 9.70 -18.70 11.43
CA ALA A 133 10.23 -20.05 11.64
C ALA A 133 9.88 -20.98 10.47
N VAL A 134 8.63 -20.94 9.98
CA VAL A 134 8.19 -21.66 8.78
C VAL A 134 8.96 -21.20 7.55
N GLU A 135 9.12 -19.89 7.33
CA GLU A 135 9.88 -19.34 6.18
C GLU A 135 11.34 -19.81 6.16
N LYS A 136 11.97 -20.01 7.33
CA LYS A 136 13.33 -20.55 7.43
C LYS A 136 13.44 -22.06 7.19
N SER A 137 12.33 -22.79 7.25
CA SER A 137 12.31 -24.23 7.03
C SER A 137 12.22 -24.58 5.53
N PRO A 138 12.52 -25.84 5.12
CA PRO A 138 12.26 -26.31 3.76
C PRO A 138 10.80 -26.21 3.32
N ALA A 139 9.84 -26.19 4.26
CA ALA A 139 8.44 -25.98 3.98
C ALA A 139 8.15 -24.53 3.54
N GLY A 140 8.88 -23.55 4.07
CA GLY A 140 8.72 -22.13 3.73
C GLY A 140 8.92 -21.86 2.24
N GLU A 141 10.04 -22.34 1.69
CA GLU A 141 10.34 -22.24 0.26
C GLU A 141 9.33 -23.04 -0.61
N THR A 142 8.78 -24.15 -0.09
CA THR A 142 7.74 -24.93 -0.79
C THR A 142 6.41 -24.18 -0.85
N ILE A 143 5.99 -23.57 0.27
CA ILE A 143 4.80 -22.70 0.35
C ILE A 143 4.98 -21.49 -0.57
N LEU A 144 6.13 -20.84 -0.51
CA LEU A 144 6.46 -19.67 -1.33
C LEU A 144 6.39 -19.99 -2.84
N ARG A 145 6.92 -21.14 -3.30
CA ARG A 145 6.75 -21.62 -4.69
C ARG A 145 5.31 -21.98 -5.04
N GLY A 146 4.53 -22.47 -4.08
CA GLY A 146 3.08 -22.69 -4.25
C GLY A 146 2.33 -21.38 -4.50
N LEU A 147 2.61 -20.37 -3.67
CA LEU A 147 2.06 -19.02 -3.80
C LEU A 147 2.51 -18.33 -5.09
N ASP A 148 3.75 -18.53 -5.55
CA ASP A 148 4.19 -18.03 -6.85
C ASP A 148 3.31 -18.59 -7.97
N ARG A 149 3.17 -19.92 -8.04
CA ARG A 149 2.37 -20.60 -9.07
C ARG A 149 0.91 -20.13 -9.08
N MET A 150 0.33 -19.86 -7.91
CA MET A 150 -1.03 -19.32 -7.80
C MET A 150 -1.14 -17.89 -8.35
N THR A 151 -0.05 -17.11 -8.31
CA THR A 151 -0.04 -15.70 -8.73
C THR A 151 0.73 -15.43 -10.03
N ASP A 152 1.33 -16.45 -10.67
CA ASP A 152 2.03 -16.37 -11.95
C ASP A 152 1.29 -15.54 -13.01
N PRO A 153 -0.04 -15.68 -13.23
CA PRO A 153 -0.75 -14.91 -14.26
C PRO A 153 -0.78 -13.40 -13.97
N ILE A 154 -0.83 -13.02 -12.69
CA ILE A 154 -0.82 -11.62 -12.24
C ILE A 154 0.61 -11.09 -12.27
N TRP A 155 1.58 -11.85 -11.76
CA TRP A 155 3.00 -11.48 -11.71
C TRP A 155 3.57 -11.16 -13.09
N ASN A 156 3.32 -12.03 -14.08
CA ASN A 156 3.80 -11.84 -15.46
C ASN A 156 3.19 -10.62 -16.15
N ARG A 157 2.15 -10.01 -15.58
CA ARG A 157 1.48 -8.81 -16.08
C ARG A 157 1.35 -7.72 -15.00
N MET A 158 2.23 -7.71 -14.00
CA MET A 158 2.07 -6.85 -12.82
C MET A 158 2.03 -5.36 -13.18
N ASP A 159 2.88 -4.92 -14.11
CA ASP A 159 2.92 -3.53 -14.57
C ASP A 159 1.63 -3.15 -15.32
N ASP A 160 1.12 -4.03 -16.18
CA ASP A 160 -0.18 -3.85 -16.87
C ASP A 160 -1.32 -3.77 -15.85
N PHE A 161 -1.35 -4.69 -14.88
CA PHE A 161 -2.39 -4.79 -13.85
C PHE A 161 -2.44 -3.51 -13.01
N VAL A 162 -1.32 -3.09 -12.41
CA VAL A 162 -1.29 -1.87 -11.59
C VAL A 162 -1.64 -0.65 -12.43
N ARG A 163 -1.13 -0.51 -13.66
CA ARG A 163 -1.46 0.64 -14.53
C ARG A 163 -2.94 0.65 -14.94
N ALA A 164 -3.52 -0.51 -15.25
CA ALA A 164 -4.93 -0.63 -15.60
C ALA A 164 -5.84 -0.26 -14.41
N VAL A 165 -5.52 -0.73 -13.19
CA VAL A 165 -6.32 -0.38 -12.01
C VAL A 165 -6.13 1.07 -11.59
N VAL A 166 -4.92 1.64 -11.64
CA VAL A 166 -4.72 3.08 -11.41
C VAL A 166 -5.50 3.91 -12.44
N GLY A 167 -5.48 3.54 -13.72
CA GLY A 167 -6.29 4.20 -14.76
C GLY A 167 -7.79 4.10 -14.50
N ALA A 168 -8.30 2.90 -14.17
CA ALA A 168 -9.70 2.68 -13.83
C ALA A 168 -10.13 3.43 -12.56
N PHE A 169 -9.24 3.54 -11.57
CA PHE A 169 -9.44 4.30 -10.35
C PHE A 169 -9.62 5.80 -10.64
N PHE A 170 -8.74 6.40 -11.45
CA PHE A 170 -8.86 7.79 -11.87
C PHE A 170 -10.13 8.06 -12.68
N ILE A 171 -10.60 7.09 -13.48
CA ILE A 171 -11.92 7.15 -14.16
C ILE A 171 -13.07 7.06 -13.14
N ALA A 172 -12.98 6.21 -12.13
CA ALA A 172 -14.00 6.04 -11.11
C ALA A 172 -14.18 7.29 -10.24
N ILE A 173 -13.09 7.92 -9.77
CA ILE A 173 -13.17 9.18 -9.00
C ILE A 173 -13.58 10.38 -9.87
N PHE A 174 -13.26 10.38 -11.18
CA PHE A 174 -13.87 11.33 -12.13
C PHE A 174 -15.40 11.15 -12.21
N ALA A 175 -15.88 9.91 -12.28
CA ALA A 175 -17.32 9.61 -12.34
C ALA A 175 -18.06 9.88 -11.02
N VAL A 176 -17.36 9.87 -9.87
CA VAL A 176 -17.89 10.35 -8.59
C VAL A 176 -17.99 11.88 -8.59
N GLY A 177 -16.95 12.56 -9.09
CA GLY A 177 -16.88 14.02 -9.19
C GLY A 177 -16.67 14.73 -7.84
N GLY A 178 -16.18 15.97 -7.90
CA GLY A 178 -16.04 16.84 -6.72
C GLY A 178 -15.08 16.31 -5.65
N VAL A 179 -14.07 15.51 -6.04
CA VAL A 179 -13.14 14.82 -5.12
C VAL A 179 -11.67 14.89 -5.58
N TYR A 180 -10.75 14.96 -4.62
CA TYR A 180 -9.30 14.78 -4.77
C TYR A 180 -8.89 13.34 -4.42
N LEU A 181 -8.38 12.56 -5.37
CA LEU A 181 -7.73 11.26 -5.15
C LEU A 181 -8.56 10.14 -4.50
N THR A 182 -9.64 10.40 -3.75
CA THR A 182 -10.50 9.45 -3.03
C THR A 182 -11.87 10.11 -2.78
N PRO A 183 -12.98 9.37 -2.62
CA PRO A 183 -14.28 9.95 -2.25
C PRO A 183 -14.28 10.84 -1.00
N ASP A 184 -13.31 10.67 -0.09
CA ASP A 184 -13.31 11.27 1.26
C ASP A 184 -12.76 12.72 1.29
N LEU A 185 -11.99 13.10 0.27
CA LEU A 185 -11.41 14.44 0.12
C LEU A 185 -12.20 15.21 -0.93
N LYS A 186 -13.21 16.00 -0.55
CA LYS A 186 -13.96 16.86 -1.48
C LYS A 186 -13.18 18.07 -1.98
N THR A 187 -13.62 18.57 -3.14
CA THR A 187 -13.27 19.87 -3.72
C THR A 187 -14.52 20.46 -4.40
N PRO A 188 -14.69 21.80 -4.46
CA PRO A 188 -15.79 22.39 -5.22
C PRO A 188 -15.44 22.55 -6.70
N SER A 189 -14.18 22.32 -7.08
CA SER A 189 -13.68 22.58 -8.43
C SER A 189 -13.84 21.36 -9.34
N GLU A 190 -14.78 21.44 -10.29
CA GLU A 190 -14.95 20.42 -11.34
C GLU A 190 -13.67 20.20 -12.17
N MET A 191 -12.79 21.22 -12.27
CA MET A 191 -11.51 21.12 -13.00
C MET A 191 -10.59 20.04 -12.41
N VAL A 192 -10.69 19.77 -11.10
CA VAL A 192 -9.98 18.65 -10.45
C VAL A 192 -10.46 17.31 -11.01
N SER A 193 -11.77 17.16 -11.22
CA SER A 193 -12.35 15.93 -11.79
C SER A 193 -11.87 15.71 -13.22
N TRP A 194 -11.90 16.76 -14.06
CA TRP A 194 -11.34 16.69 -15.41
C TRP A 194 -9.82 16.43 -15.43
N GLY A 195 -9.07 16.97 -14.45
CA GLY A 195 -7.66 16.66 -14.24
C GLY A 195 -7.42 15.17 -13.92
N GLN A 196 -8.30 14.55 -13.13
CA GLN A 196 -8.27 13.11 -12.83
C GLN A 196 -8.51 12.26 -14.08
N LEU A 197 -9.47 12.64 -14.94
CA LEU A 197 -9.67 11.98 -16.23
C LEU A 197 -8.45 12.13 -17.16
N LEU A 198 -7.80 13.30 -17.18
CA LEU A 198 -6.56 13.51 -17.93
C LEU A 198 -5.43 12.60 -17.42
N ILE A 199 -5.26 12.48 -16.09
CA ILE A 199 -4.30 11.55 -15.48
C ILE A 199 -4.58 10.11 -15.93
N ALA A 200 -5.84 9.66 -15.91
CA ALA A 200 -6.23 8.34 -16.41
C ALA A 200 -5.75 8.08 -17.84
N MET A 201 -5.98 9.03 -18.75
CA MET A 201 -5.52 8.92 -20.15
C MET A 201 -3.99 8.86 -20.26
N LEU A 202 -3.26 9.65 -19.45
CA LEU A 202 -1.80 9.73 -19.50
C LEU A 202 -1.10 8.48 -18.93
N ILE A 203 -1.76 7.64 -18.14
CA ILE A 203 -1.17 6.41 -17.57
C ILE A 203 -0.93 5.32 -18.63
N PHE A 204 -1.74 5.28 -19.70
CA PHE A 204 -1.71 4.19 -20.69
C PHE A 204 -0.50 4.19 -21.63
N PHE A 205 0.21 5.31 -21.78
CA PHE A 205 1.47 5.35 -22.55
C PHE A 205 2.68 5.58 -21.64
N ARG A 206 3.70 4.73 -21.78
CA ARG A 206 4.91 4.80 -20.94
C ARG A 206 5.65 6.15 -21.03
N ALA A 207 5.54 6.82 -22.18
CA ALA A 207 6.10 8.15 -22.39
C ALA A 207 5.36 9.28 -21.62
N THR A 208 4.08 9.09 -21.27
CA THR A 208 3.25 10.10 -20.58
C THR A 208 3.05 9.82 -19.09
N GLN A 209 3.41 8.64 -18.60
CA GLN A 209 3.37 8.30 -17.17
C GLN A 209 4.07 9.32 -16.25
N PRO A 210 5.24 9.93 -16.58
CA PRO A 210 5.84 10.96 -15.73
C PRO A 210 4.98 12.23 -15.62
N LEU A 211 4.20 12.55 -16.66
CA LEU A 211 3.25 13.65 -16.64
C LEU A 211 1.99 13.29 -15.83
N ALA A 212 1.53 12.04 -15.92
CA ALA A 212 0.47 11.53 -15.03
C ALA A 212 0.92 11.60 -13.56
N ALA A 213 2.13 11.16 -13.24
CA ALA A 213 2.71 11.24 -11.90
C ALA A 213 2.83 12.67 -11.38
N LEU A 214 3.25 13.63 -12.23
CA LEU A 214 3.24 15.05 -11.89
C LEU A 214 1.81 15.54 -11.59
N GLY A 215 0.82 15.15 -12.38
CA GLY A 215 -0.59 15.43 -12.12
C GLY A 215 -1.06 14.89 -10.77
N ILE A 216 -0.70 13.65 -10.41
CA ILE A 216 -1.02 13.05 -9.10
C ILE A 216 -0.37 13.82 -7.95
N VAL A 217 0.89 14.24 -8.09
CA VAL A 217 1.56 15.08 -7.08
C VAL A 217 0.88 16.45 -6.96
N ILE A 218 0.48 17.07 -8.07
CA ILE A 218 -0.27 18.34 -8.04
C ILE A 218 -1.61 18.16 -7.34
N LEU A 219 -2.36 17.08 -7.64
CA LEU A 219 -3.62 16.78 -6.95
C LEU A 219 -3.43 16.57 -5.44
N TRP A 220 -2.36 15.88 -5.04
CA TRP A 220 -2.03 15.69 -3.63
C TRP A 220 -1.64 17.02 -2.97
N LEU A 221 -0.89 17.89 -3.64
CA LEU A 221 -0.56 19.23 -3.12
C LEU A 221 -1.75 20.20 -3.10
N LEU A 222 -2.73 20.04 -4.00
CA LEU A 222 -4.00 20.77 -3.95
C LEU A 222 -4.88 20.26 -2.81
N ALA A 223 -4.94 18.95 -2.59
CA ALA A 223 -5.57 18.39 -1.39
C ALA A 223 -4.88 18.90 -0.11
N LEU A 224 -3.54 19.04 -0.09
CA LEU A 224 -2.79 19.56 1.06
C LEU A 224 -3.13 21.03 1.42
N ARG A 225 -3.70 21.79 0.48
CA ARG A 225 -4.20 23.15 0.72
C ARG A 225 -5.54 23.13 1.47
N ASP A 226 -6.37 22.12 1.23
CA ASP A 226 -7.75 22.01 1.71
C ASP A 226 -7.89 21.03 2.89
N TYR A 227 -6.87 20.19 3.11
CA TYR A 227 -6.76 19.15 4.12
C TYR A 227 -5.35 19.14 4.69
N ASP A 228 -5.22 19.29 6.00
CA ASP A 228 -3.93 19.39 6.69
C ASP A 228 -3.01 18.19 6.41
N ILE A 229 -1.70 18.42 6.52
CA ILE A 229 -0.68 17.36 6.34
C ILE A 229 -0.95 16.14 7.23
N PHE A 230 -1.49 16.35 8.44
CA PHE A 230 -1.81 15.29 9.39
C PHE A 230 -2.82 14.29 8.82
N HIS A 231 -3.88 14.80 8.18
CA HIS A 231 -4.89 14.00 7.49
C HIS A 231 -4.38 13.45 6.15
N LEU A 232 -3.54 14.22 5.44
CA LEU A 232 -3.09 13.81 4.10
C LEU A 232 -2.04 12.68 4.10
N LEU A 233 -1.42 12.40 5.25
CA LEU A 233 -0.50 11.27 5.43
C LEU A 233 -1.15 9.90 5.23
N ASP A 234 -2.45 9.76 5.47
CA ASP A 234 -3.23 8.55 5.14
C ASP A 234 -3.20 8.25 3.64
N TYR A 235 -3.21 9.30 2.82
CA TYR A 235 -3.31 9.19 1.36
C TYR A 235 -1.95 9.17 0.67
N LEU A 236 -0.86 8.96 1.42
CA LEU A 236 0.51 8.84 0.90
C LEU A 236 0.63 7.75 -0.18
N ALA A 237 -0.13 6.66 -0.04
CA ALA A 237 -0.20 5.59 -1.03
C ALA A 237 -0.79 6.07 -2.37
N LEU A 238 -1.88 6.84 -2.32
CA LEU A 238 -2.63 7.28 -3.49
C LEU A 238 -1.92 8.42 -4.25
N GLY A 239 -1.29 9.34 -3.51
CA GLY A 239 -0.51 10.43 -4.07
C GLY A 239 0.95 10.02 -4.37
N PRO A 240 1.92 10.36 -3.50
CA PRO A 240 3.34 10.08 -3.74
C PRO A 240 3.68 8.62 -4.07
N GLY A 241 2.99 7.64 -3.49
CA GLY A 241 3.22 6.21 -3.75
C GLY A 241 3.00 5.81 -5.21
N VAL A 242 1.82 6.14 -5.78
CA VAL A 242 1.53 5.91 -7.20
C VAL A 242 2.39 6.78 -8.11
N ALA A 243 2.59 8.06 -7.77
CA ALA A 243 3.42 8.95 -8.57
C ALA A 243 4.86 8.41 -8.69
N ALA A 244 5.45 7.96 -7.59
CA ALA A 244 6.77 7.34 -7.56
C ALA A 244 6.82 6.04 -8.39
N TYR A 245 5.80 5.18 -8.28
CA TYR A 245 5.67 3.99 -9.12
C TYR A 245 5.67 4.32 -10.62
N LEU A 246 4.83 5.27 -11.05
CA LEU A 246 4.71 5.65 -12.46
C LEU A 246 6.01 6.24 -13.04
N VAL A 247 6.74 7.07 -12.27
CA VAL A 247 8.04 7.60 -12.70
C VAL A 247 9.09 6.49 -12.81
N MET A 248 9.11 5.55 -11.87
CA MET A 248 10.09 4.45 -11.88
C MET A 248 9.81 3.41 -12.96
N GLU A 249 8.53 3.09 -13.25
CA GLU A 249 8.15 2.20 -14.35
C GLU A 249 8.49 2.84 -15.71
N ALA A 250 8.19 4.13 -15.88
CA ALA A 250 8.53 4.89 -17.08
C ALA A 250 10.04 4.97 -17.36
N SER A 251 10.87 4.96 -16.30
CA SER A 251 12.32 5.13 -16.41
C SER A 251 13.00 4.12 -17.32
N SER A 252 13.97 4.58 -18.10
CA SER A 252 14.91 3.72 -18.86
C SER A 252 16.07 3.20 -18.00
N ASN A 253 16.23 3.69 -16.77
CA ASN A 253 17.24 3.20 -15.84
C ASN A 253 16.68 1.99 -15.07
N GLU A 254 17.14 0.79 -15.42
CA GLU A 254 16.65 -0.45 -14.80
C GLU A 254 16.96 -0.54 -13.29
N GLU A 255 18.04 0.10 -12.83
CA GLU A 255 18.38 0.21 -11.40
C GLU A 255 17.36 1.05 -10.61
N LEU A 256 16.68 2.00 -11.27
CA LEU A 256 15.55 2.72 -10.68
C LEU A 256 14.27 1.91 -10.82
N ARG A 257 14.02 1.35 -12.02
CA ARG A 257 12.80 0.64 -12.37
C ARG A 257 12.55 -0.62 -11.54
N LYS A 258 13.58 -1.33 -11.08
CA LYS A 258 13.43 -2.48 -10.17
C LYS A 258 12.77 -2.14 -8.82
N HIS A 259 12.84 -0.88 -8.37
CA HIS A 259 12.29 -0.44 -7.08
C HIS A 259 10.83 0.05 -7.16
N ARG A 260 10.21 0.10 -8.34
CA ARG A 260 8.86 0.66 -8.56
C ARG A 260 7.78 0.09 -7.63
N PHE A 261 7.72 -1.24 -7.47
CA PHE A 261 6.77 -1.90 -6.56
C PHE A 261 7.17 -1.77 -5.09
N GLN A 262 8.44 -1.52 -4.79
CA GLN A 262 8.89 -1.26 -3.43
C GLN A 262 8.40 0.11 -2.95
N ALA A 263 8.44 1.14 -3.80
CA ALA A 263 7.96 2.48 -3.47
C ALA A 263 6.44 2.49 -3.22
N LEU A 264 5.68 1.84 -4.10
CA LEU A 264 4.22 1.70 -3.98
C LEU A 264 3.82 0.99 -2.67
N ARG A 265 4.58 -0.06 -2.30
CA ARG A 265 4.47 -0.81 -1.05
C ARG A 265 4.85 0.01 0.18
N TRP A 266 5.86 0.86 0.12
CA TRP A 266 6.17 1.81 1.19
C TRP A 266 5.02 2.80 1.40
N GLY A 267 4.45 3.35 0.31
CA GLY A 267 3.28 4.22 0.38
C GLY A 267 2.10 3.57 1.13
N VAL A 268 1.70 2.36 0.73
CA VAL A 268 0.61 1.61 1.41
C VAL A 268 0.97 1.22 2.84
N ALA A 269 2.19 0.74 3.09
CA ALA A 269 2.59 0.33 4.43
C ALA A 269 2.60 1.50 5.43
N ILE A 270 3.11 2.67 5.01
CA ILE A 270 3.11 3.89 5.82
C ILE A 270 1.67 4.38 6.05
N ALA A 271 0.85 4.43 5.00
CA ALA A 271 -0.56 4.82 5.10
C ALA A 271 -1.34 3.95 6.10
N LEU A 272 -1.24 2.62 6.00
CA LEU A 272 -1.91 1.68 6.91
C LEU A 272 -1.38 1.80 8.35
N MET A 273 -0.05 1.91 8.54
CA MET A 273 0.51 2.12 9.88
C MET A 273 0.09 3.47 10.48
N TRP A 274 -0.02 4.53 9.68
CA TRP A 274 -0.49 5.84 10.14
C TRP A 274 -1.97 5.81 10.54
N SER A 275 -2.86 5.38 9.63
CA SER A 275 -4.31 5.37 9.90
C SER A 275 -4.71 4.41 11.03
N SER A 276 -3.97 3.30 11.21
CA SER A 276 -4.24 2.39 12.32
C SER A 276 -4.10 3.03 13.72
N LEU A 277 -3.30 4.10 13.85
CA LEU A 277 -3.13 4.82 15.12
C LEU A 277 -4.39 5.58 15.55
N GLU A 278 -5.29 5.90 14.62
CA GLU A 278 -6.54 6.60 14.92
C GLU A 278 -7.44 5.74 15.85
N LYS A 279 -7.33 4.41 15.77
CA LYS A 279 -8.01 3.46 16.68
C LYS A 279 -7.46 3.46 18.11
N PHE A 280 -6.31 4.09 18.34
CA PHE A 280 -5.69 4.29 19.66
C PHE A 280 -5.85 5.72 20.15
N ALA A 281 -5.72 6.70 19.25
CA ALA A 281 -5.85 8.13 19.52
C ALA A 281 -7.31 8.57 19.72
N TYR A 282 -8.25 7.98 18.97
CA TYR A 282 -9.66 8.36 18.95
C TYR A 282 -10.57 7.11 18.86
N PRO A 283 -10.53 6.19 19.82
CA PRO A 283 -11.34 4.96 19.80
C PRO A 283 -12.85 5.26 19.69
N ASP A 284 -13.29 6.38 20.28
CA ASP A 284 -14.69 6.80 20.32
C ASP A 284 -15.26 7.13 18.91
N TRP A 285 -14.41 7.52 17.95
CA TRP A 285 -14.82 7.75 16.54
C TRP A 285 -15.28 6.46 15.83
N PHE A 286 -15.01 5.29 16.43
CA PHE A 286 -15.41 3.99 15.90
C PHE A 286 -16.62 3.38 16.63
N TYR A 287 -17.10 3.95 17.74
CA TYR A 287 -18.26 3.39 18.45
C TYR A 287 -19.55 3.41 17.64
N PRO A 288 -19.94 4.51 16.96
CA PRO A 288 -21.18 4.53 16.19
C PRO A 288 -21.16 3.50 15.04
N LEU A 289 -20.00 3.29 14.42
CA LEU A 289 -19.82 2.24 13.42
C LEU A 289 -20.07 0.84 14.00
N VAL A 290 -19.53 0.55 15.19
CA VAL A 290 -19.68 -0.76 15.84
C VAL A 290 -21.13 -0.97 16.30
N GLU A 291 -21.84 0.09 16.67
CA GLU A 291 -23.25 0.04 17.07
C GLU A 291 -24.17 -0.18 15.87
N GLU A 292 -23.94 0.51 14.74
CA GLU A 292 -24.69 0.28 13.49
C GLU A 292 -24.37 -1.05 12.82
N LYS A 293 -23.13 -1.52 12.93
CA LYS A 293 -22.62 -2.71 12.22
C LYS A 293 -21.95 -3.70 13.19
N PRO A 294 -22.70 -4.25 14.17
CA PRO A 294 -22.15 -5.08 15.24
C PRO A 294 -21.50 -6.38 14.74
N PHE A 295 -21.89 -6.86 13.56
CA PHE A 295 -21.25 -8.03 12.94
C PHE A 295 -19.76 -7.81 12.61
N LEU A 296 -19.29 -6.57 12.48
CA LEU A 296 -17.87 -6.25 12.23
C LEU A 296 -16.96 -6.73 13.36
N THR A 297 -17.46 -6.81 14.60
CA THR A 297 -16.68 -7.26 15.76
C THR A 297 -16.56 -8.78 15.88
N PHE A 298 -17.27 -9.53 15.02
CA PHE A 298 -17.46 -10.99 15.16
C PHE A 298 -18.02 -11.42 16.54
N GLY A 299 -18.78 -10.53 17.20
CA GLY A 299 -19.34 -10.77 18.53
C GLY A 299 -18.43 -10.40 19.71
N LEU A 300 -17.26 -9.80 19.45
CA LEU A 300 -16.43 -9.22 20.50
C LEU A 300 -17.00 -7.86 20.98
N PRO A 301 -16.86 -7.50 22.27
CA PRO A 301 -17.18 -6.16 22.74
C PRO A 301 -16.33 -5.09 22.04
N ARG A 302 -16.87 -3.88 21.84
CA ARG A 302 -16.20 -2.78 21.12
C ARG A 302 -14.81 -2.44 21.71
N ASP A 303 -14.72 -2.43 23.03
CA ASP A 303 -13.50 -2.10 23.79
C ASP A 303 -12.40 -3.18 23.68
N VAL A 304 -12.77 -4.38 23.22
CA VAL A 304 -11.85 -5.47 22.85
C VAL A 304 -11.48 -5.35 21.38
N PHE A 305 -12.48 -5.18 20.52
CA PHE A 305 -12.33 -5.19 19.07
C PHE A 305 -11.48 -4.02 18.55
N ILE A 306 -11.78 -2.78 18.93
CA ILE A 306 -11.14 -1.57 18.39
C ILE A 306 -9.61 -1.56 18.59
N PRO A 307 -9.05 -1.76 19.82
CA PRO A 307 -7.60 -1.80 20.00
C PRO A 307 -6.96 -3.01 19.30
N MET A 308 -7.61 -4.17 19.28
CA MET A 308 -7.08 -5.35 18.57
C MET A 308 -7.09 -5.14 17.04
N ALA A 309 -8.08 -4.44 16.50
CA ALA A 309 -8.16 -4.07 15.08
C ALA A 309 -7.04 -3.08 14.71
N GLY A 310 -6.81 -2.05 15.54
CA GLY A 310 -5.68 -1.11 15.37
C GLY A 310 -4.33 -1.82 15.36
N VAL A 311 -4.09 -2.73 16.31
CA VAL A 311 -2.84 -3.52 16.33
C VAL A 311 -2.71 -4.41 15.09
N SER A 312 -3.80 -5.06 14.68
CA SER A 312 -3.81 -5.94 13.50
C SER A 312 -3.50 -5.16 12.22
N GLU A 313 -4.13 -4.00 12.03
CA GLU A 313 -3.89 -3.13 10.87
C GLU A 313 -2.47 -2.57 10.84
N PHE A 314 -1.99 -2.01 11.96
CA PHE A 314 -0.62 -1.50 12.10
C PHE A 314 0.41 -2.56 11.72
N THR A 315 0.26 -3.75 12.30
CA THR A 315 1.26 -4.82 12.17
C THR A 315 1.18 -5.53 10.83
N MET A 316 0.01 -5.63 10.20
CA MET A 316 -0.10 -6.06 8.80
C MET A 316 0.51 -5.04 7.85
N GLY A 317 0.29 -3.73 8.07
CA GLY A 317 0.95 -2.64 7.33
C GLY A 317 2.48 -2.71 7.42
N PHE A 318 3.02 -2.87 8.63
CA PHE A 318 4.44 -3.19 8.86
C PHE A 318 4.87 -4.50 8.16
N GLY A 319 4.03 -5.53 8.21
CA GLY A 319 4.24 -6.84 7.61
C GLY A 319 4.50 -6.77 6.11
N LEU A 320 3.84 -5.85 5.39
CA LEU A 320 4.10 -5.57 3.97
C LEU A 320 5.57 -5.23 3.68
N LEU A 321 6.30 -4.66 4.65
CA LEU A 321 7.71 -4.28 4.52
C LEU A 321 8.68 -5.35 5.02
N TRP A 322 8.19 -6.49 5.50
CA TRP A 322 9.00 -7.53 6.13
C TRP A 322 9.51 -8.60 5.15
N THR A 323 9.82 -9.79 5.67
CA THR A 323 10.31 -10.93 4.86
C THR A 323 9.22 -11.45 3.90
N PRO A 324 9.59 -12.14 2.79
CA PRO A 324 8.64 -12.51 1.74
C PRO A 324 7.39 -13.26 2.20
N MET A 325 7.48 -14.16 3.18
CA MET A 325 6.30 -14.88 3.68
C MET A 325 5.37 -13.95 4.46
N VAL A 326 5.92 -13.24 5.46
CA VAL A 326 5.15 -12.29 6.28
C VAL A 326 4.49 -11.25 5.38
N ARG A 327 5.23 -10.67 4.42
CA ARG A 327 4.71 -9.72 3.44
C ARG A 327 3.52 -10.24 2.65
N ARG A 328 3.62 -11.44 2.07
CA ARG A 328 2.55 -12.00 1.24
C ARG A 328 1.34 -12.41 2.08
N LEU A 329 1.55 -13.00 3.26
CA LEU A 329 0.46 -13.37 4.15
C LEU A 329 -0.27 -12.15 4.73
N SER A 330 0.45 -11.09 5.14
CA SER A 330 -0.16 -9.82 5.55
C SER A 330 -0.96 -9.19 4.41
N ALA A 331 -0.46 -9.22 3.17
CA ALA A 331 -1.19 -8.72 2.01
C ALA A 331 -2.46 -9.56 1.73
N ILE A 332 -2.39 -10.89 1.82
CA ILE A 332 -3.58 -11.75 1.66
C ILE A 332 -4.61 -11.47 2.75
N ALA A 333 -4.19 -11.34 4.02
CA ALA A 333 -5.08 -11.04 5.13
C ALA A 333 -5.76 -9.67 4.99
N LEU A 334 -4.99 -8.62 4.65
CA LEU A 334 -5.54 -7.30 4.34
C LEU A 334 -6.52 -7.36 3.16
N PHE A 335 -6.18 -8.04 2.07
CA PHE A 335 -7.09 -8.15 0.92
C PHE A 335 -8.42 -8.80 1.29
N VAL A 336 -8.39 -9.87 2.10
CA VAL A 336 -9.60 -10.53 2.60
C VAL A 336 -10.44 -9.57 3.47
N ILE A 337 -9.82 -8.83 4.39
CA ILE A 337 -10.51 -7.92 5.30
C ILE A 337 -11.12 -6.71 4.55
N PHE A 338 -10.34 -6.05 3.70
CA PHE A 338 -10.82 -4.92 2.89
C PHE A 338 -11.93 -5.37 1.92
N ASN A 339 -11.78 -6.52 1.26
CA ASN A 339 -12.83 -7.04 0.38
C ASN A 339 -14.10 -7.50 1.15
N ALA A 340 -13.96 -7.94 2.41
CA ALA A 340 -15.09 -8.23 3.28
C ALA A 340 -15.81 -6.95 3.72
N ALA A 341 -15.09 -5.84 3.92
CA ALA A 341 -15.66 -4.53 4.25
C ALA A 341 -16.46 -3.92 3.08
N VAL A 342 -16.02 -4.12 1.84
CA VAL A 342 -16.74 -3.62 0.64
C VAL A 342 -18.20 -4.09 0.58
N TYR A 343 -18.54 -5.29 1.08
CA TYR A 343 -19.91 -5.79 1.04
C TYR A 343 -20.91 -4.94 1.86
N PRO A 344 -20.69 -4.67 3.17
CA PRO A 344 -21.55 -3.79 3.98
C PRO A 344 -21.35 -2.28 3.79
N PHE A 345 -20.27 -1.80 3.17
CA PHE A 345 -20.05 -0.36 2.91
C PHE A 345 -20.32 0.08 1.46
N GLY A 346 -20.37 -0.87 0.52
CA GLY A 346 -20.84 -0.66 -0.85
C GLY A 346 -19.89 0.14 -1.75
N ARG A 347 -20.46 0.80 -2.76
CA ARG A 347 -19.70 1.34 -3.91
C ARG A 347 -18.68 2.44 -3.55
N ILE A 348 -18.95 3.24 -2.53
CA ILE A 348 -18.09 4.40 -2.19
C ILE A 348 -16.81 3.89 -1.51
N ASP A 349 -16.96 2.97 -0.56
CA ASP A 349 -15.86 2.26 0.08
C ASP A 349 -15.00 1.48 -0.93
N LEU A 350 -15.63 0.75 -1.86
CA LEU A 350 -14.91 0.10 -2.95
C LEU A 350 -14.10 1.09 -3.78
N ILE A 351 -14.66 2.26 -4.13
CA ILE A 351 -13.93 3.26 -4.91
C ILE A 351 -12.76 3.85 -4.10
N GLY A 352 -12.97 4.23 -2.83
CA GLY A 352 -11.90 4.79 -1.99
C GLY A 352 -10.75 3.79 -1.76
N HIS A 353 -11.07 2.53 -1.52
CA HIS A 353 -10.08 1.49 -1.23
C HIS A 353 -9.52 0.75 -2.45
N ALA A 354 -10.16 0.84 -3.64
CA ALA A 354 -9.77 0.08 -4.83
C ALA A 354 -8.27 0.14 -5.17
N LEU A 355 -7.67 1.33 -5.07
CA LEU A 355 -6.25 1.52 -5.35
C LEU A 355 -5.36 0.83 -4.31
N ILE A 356 -5.65 0.97 -3.01
CA ILE A 356 -4.94 0.28 -1.93
C ILE A 356 -5.09 -1.24 -2.09
N MET A 357 -6.32 -1.72 -2.32
CA MET A 357 -6.61 -3.15 -2.57
C MET A 357 -5.81 -3.70 -3.76
N ALA A 358 -5.70 -2.96 -4.86
CA ALA A 358 -4.92 -3.38 -6.02
C ALA A 358 -3.41 -3.47 -5.74
N VAL A 359 -2.87 -2.52 -4.98
CA VAL A 359 -1.46 -2.60 -4.52
C VAL A 359 -1.27 -3.79 -3.59
N ILE A 360 -2.22 -4.07 -2.71
CA ILE A 360 -2.19 -5.25 -1.83
C ILE A 360 -2.20 -6.54 -2.66
N VAL A 361 -3.02 -6.65 -3.71
CA VAL A 361 -2.97 -7.78 -4.67
C VAL A 361 -1.59 -7.89 -5.32
N ALA A 362 -0.99 -6.77 -5.75
CA ALA A 362 0.35 -6.76 -6.32
C ALA A 362 1.43 -7.21 -5.32
N ILE A 363 1.29 -6.90 -4.02
CA ILE A 363 2.19 -7.37 -2.96
C ILE A 363 1.95 -8.86 -2.64
N ALA A 364 0.70 -9.32 -2.63
CA ALA A 364 0.35 -10.73 -2.46
C ALA A 364 0.85 -11.61 -3.62
N ALA A 365 0.92 -11.04 -4.83
CA ALA A 365 1.44 -11.69 -6.03
C ALA A 365 2.97 -11.55 -6.23
N ASP A 366 3.67 -10.84 -5.34
CA ASP A 366 5.11 -10.54 -5.48
C ASP A 366 6.01 -11.77 -5.28
N HIS A 367 6.70 -12.18 -6.34
CA HIS A 367 7.68 -13.28 -6.30
C HIS A 367 9.01 -12.89 -5.62
N THR A 368 9.31 -11.59 -5.47
CA THR A 368 10.64 -11.10 -5.06
C THR A 368 11.09 -11.67 -3.71
N ARG A 369 12.16 -12.47 -3.69
CA ARG A 369 12.74 -13.01 -2.45
C ARG A 369 13.67 -12.04 -1.73
N ASP A 370 14.14 -11.01 -2.44
CA ASP A 370 15.06 -10.03 -1.91
C ASP A 370 14.44 -9.09 -0.86
N VAL A 371 15.31 -8.63 0.03
CA VAL A 371 14.96 -7.73 1.14
C VAL A 371 15.93 -6.54 1.09
N PHE A 372 15.51 -5.48 0.38
CA PHE A 372 16.40 -4.36 0.04
C PHE A 372 16.78 -3.43 1.19
N PHE A 373 16.11 -3.52 2.35
CA PHE A 373 16.37 -2.67 3.51
C PHE A 373 16.64 -3.51 4.77
N VAL A 374 17.81 -3.33 5.38
CA VAL A 374 18.36 -4.08 6.53
C VAL A 374 18.13 -5.61 6.47
N PRO A 375 18.53 -6.29 5.36
CA PRO A 375 18.21 -7.71 5.12
C PRO A 375 18.61 -8.65 6.25
N ASN A 376 19.81 -8.48 6.82
CA ASN A 376 20.31 -9.36 7.88
C ASN A 376 19.43 -9.28 9.12
N PHE A 377 19.07 -8.07 9.54
CA PHE A 377 18.16 -7.81 10.65
C PHE A 377 16.78 -8.41 10.41
N LYS A 378 16.14 -8.13 9.26
CA LYS A 378 14.81 -8.69 8.93
C LYS A 378 14.80 -10.22 8.87
N LYS A 379 15.94 -10.84 8.53
CA LYS A 379 16.09 -12.30 8.48
C LYS A 379 16.28 -12.94 9.87
N MET A 380 16.65 -12.19 10.91
CA MET A 380 16.77 -12.68 12.30
C MET A 380 15.39 -12.97 12.93
N MET A 381 15.33 -13.87 13.93
CA MET A 381 14.08 -14.10 14.69
C MET A 381 13.75 -12.88 15.56
N ALA A 382 14.74 -12.42 16.35
CA ALA A 382 14.65 -11.22 17.17
C ALA A 382 14.40 -9.93 16.35
N GLY A 383 14.65 -9.95 15.04
CA GLY A 383 14.32 -8.84 14.16
C GLY A 383 12.82 -8.52 14.15
N VAL A 384 11.95 -9.52 14.34
CA VAL A 384 10.49 -9.33 14.38
C VAL A 384 10.07 -8.43 15.55
N PRO A 385 10.28 -8.80 16.84
CA PRO A 385 9.88 -7.96 17.96
C PRO A 385 10.60 -6.61 17.98
N ILE A 386 11.91 -6.57 17.67
CA ILE A 386 12.66 -5.30 17.64
C ILE A 386 12.14 -4.41 16.51
N GLY A 387 11.79 -4.97 15.35
CA GLY A 387 11.24 -4.23 14.21
C GLY A 387 9.85 -3.66 14.47
N ILE A 388 8.96 -4.44 15.10
CA ILE A 388 7.62 -3.97 15.50
C ILE A 388 7.74 -2.88 16.58
N ALA A 389 8.58 -3.08 17.60
CA ALA A 389 8.81 -2.09 18.64
C ALA A 389 9.39 -0.78 18.08
N ALA A 390 10.38 -0.87 17.18
CA ALA A 390 10.94 0.30 16.51
C ALA A 390 9.91 1.02 15.62
N ALA A 391 9.08 0.27 14.89
CA ALA A 391 8.01 0.85 14.08
C ALA A 391 6.97 1.56 14.97
N LEU A 392 6.51 0.93 16.06
CA LEU A 392 5.59 1.55 17.02
C LEU A 392 6.19 2.84 17.61
N VAL A 393 7.43 2.80 18.10
CA VAL A 393 8.10 4.00 18.65
C VAL A 393 8.15 5.12 17.60
N ILE A 394 8.58 4.83 16.37
CA ILE A 394 8.63 5.83 15.31
C ILE A 394 7.23 6.40 15.01
N PHE A 395 6.26 5.55 14.69
CA PHE A 395 4.94 5.98 14.25
C PHE A 395 4.13 6.67 15.37
N VAL A 396 4.13 6.13 16.60
CA VAL A 396 3.44 6.76 17.75
C VAL A 396 4.08 8.09 18.11
N SER A 397 5.42 8.18 18.17
CA SER A 397 6.09 9.46 18.44
C SER A 397 5.89 10.47 17.30
N SER A 398 5.86 10.03 16.04
CA SER A 398 5.54 10.91 14.91
C SER A 398 4.08 11.37 14.90
N TYR A 399 3.12 10.51 15.25
CA TYR A 399 1.69 10.85 15.24
C TYR A 399 1.33 11.85 16.34
N TRP A 400 1.57 11.51 17.62
CA TRP A 400 1.31 12.44 18.72
C TRP A 400 2.21 13.68 18.64
N GLY A 401 3.48 13.52 18.24
CA GLY A 401 4.42 14.63 18.10
C GLY A 401 4.04 15.61 16.99
N LEU A 402 3.58 15.11 15.83
CA LEU A 402 3.10 15.97 14.74
C LEU A 402 1.77 16.63 15.08
N HIS A 403 0.85 15.92 15.76
CA HIS A 403 -0.38 16.53 16.25
C HIS A 403 -0.08 17.71 17.18
N VAL A 404 0.77 17.52 18.19
CA VAL A 404 1.16 18.60 19.13
C VAL A 404 1.90 19.74 18.42
N ALA A 405 2.71 19.45 17.41
CA ALA A 405 3.42 20.47 16.64
C ALA A 405 2.51 21.31 15.73
N LEU A 406 1.34 20.80 15.32
CA LEU A 406 0.39 21.49 14.44
C LEU A 406 -0.75 22.16 15.20
N TYR A 407 -1.32 21.46 16.20
CA TYR A 407 -2.55 21.85 16.91
C TYR A 407 -2.32 22.14 18.40
N GLY A 408 -1.08 22.04 18.91
CA GLY A 408 -0.77 22.20 20.33
C GLY A 408 -1.14 20.99 21.19
N SER A 409 -0.84 21.08 22.50
CA SER A 409 -1.07 20.00 23.46
C SER A 409 -2.53 19.81 23.85
N GLU A 410 -3.34 20.86 23.77
CA GLU A 410 -4.78 20.85 24.07
C GLU A 410 -5.64 20.63 22.82
N GLY A 411 -5.01 20.59 21.64
CA GLY A 411 -5.68 20.58 20.35
C GLY A 411 -6.19 21.96 19.92
N ASP A 412 -6.67 22.03 18.67
CA ASP A 412 -7.34 23.20 18.12
C ASP A 412 -8.75 22.83 17.65
N MET A 413 -9.72 23.14 18.51
CA MET A 413 -11.14 22.94 18.25
C MET A 413 -11.76 24.12 17.46
N SER A 414 -11.01 25.20 17.19
CA SER A 414 -11.56 26.40 16.53
C SER A 414 -11.80 26.19 15.02
N ALA A 415 -11.11 25.23 14.41
CA ALA A 415 -11.29 24.80 13.02
C ALA A 415 -12.35 23.69 12.84
N ALA A 416 -13.18 23.41 13.86
CA ALA A 416 -14.13 22.31 13.87
C ALA A 416 -15.24 22.46 12.81
N VAL A 417 -15.13 21.68 11.73
CA VAL A 417 -16.26 21.32 10.87
C VAL A 417 -16.68 19.91 11.26
N HIS A 418 -17.91 19.72 11.78
CA HIS A 418 -18.49 18.40 11.94
C HIS A 418 -18.73 17.75 10.56
N ARG A 419 -18.26 16.51 10.36
CA ARG A 419 -18.29 15.80 9.06
C ARG A 419 -18.63 14.31 9.28
N THR A 420 -19.63 13.74 8.59
CA THR A 420 -20.14 12.34 8.75
C THR A 420 -20.25 11.54 7.42
N THR A 421 -19.64 10.34 7.30
CA THR A 421 -19.47 9.64 5.99
C THR A 421 -20.74 9.07 5.38
N HIS A 422 -21.70 8.65 6.20
CA HIS A 422 -22.87 7.92 5.76
C HIS A 422 -24.15 8.74 5.89
N SER A 423 -25.17 8.35 5.14
CA SER A 423 -26.53 8.82 5.39
C SER A 423 -26.95 8.34 6.79
N PRO A 424 -27.52 9.21 7.65
CA PRO A 424 -28.01 8.79 8.96
C PRO A 424 -28.94 7.59 8.83
N ASP A 425 -28.71 6.54 9.63
CA ASP A 425 -29.66 5.46 9.76
C ASP A 425 -30.88 5.99 10.54
N PRO A 426 -32.10 6.01 9.95
CA PRO A 426 -33.29 6.42 10.68
C PRO A 426 -33.66 5.45 11.83
N GLU A 427 -33.11 4.23 11.84
CA GLU A 427 -33.27 3.26 12.94
C GLU A 427 -32.25 3.49 14.08
N HIS A 428 -31.10 4.10 13.77
CA HIS A 428 -30.02 4.42 14.73
C HIS A 428 -29.51 5.87 14.53
N PRO A 429 -30.31 6.89 14.91
CA PRO A 429 -29.93 8.27 14.71
C PRO A 429 -28.74 8.67 15.60
N HIS A 430 -27.75 9.30 14.98
CA HIS A 430 -26.63 9.93 15.69
C HIS A 430 -27.12 11.14 16.49
N PRO A 431 -26.42 11.53 17.57
CA PRO A 431 -26.56 12.86 18.16
C PRO A 431 -26.10 13.92 17.15
N THR A 432 -27.04 14.37 16.32
CA THR A 432 -26.86 15.55 15.48
C THR A 432 -27.25 16.80 16.27
N ASP A 433 -26.47 17.86 16.06
CA ASP A 433 -26.66 19.23 16.54
C ASP A 433 -26.03 19.59 17.90
N ALA A 434 -25.41 20.78 17.91
CA ALA A 434 -24.56 21.31 18.97
C ALA A 434 -25.34 21.88 20.17
N ALA A 435 -26.35 21.15 20.65
CA ALA A 435 -27.19 21.56 21.77
C ALA A 435 -26.77 20.96 23.13
N ASP A 436 -26.33 19.69 23.17
CA ASP A 436 -26.13 18.96 24.43
C ASP A 436 -24.66 18.81 24.89
N ALA A 437 -23.67 19.25 24.10
CA ALA A 437 -22.25 19.23 24.49
C ALA A 437 -21.85 20.30 25.54
N GLY A 438 -22.82 20.75 26.36
CA GLY A 438 -22.69 21.88 27.29
C GLY A 438 -23.08 21.59 28.74
N THR A 439 -23.62 20.42 29.06
CA THR A 439 -23.91 20.00 30.43
C THR A 439 -22.89 18.96 30.89
N PRO A 440 -22.11 19.23 31.97
CA PRO A 440 -21.39 18.18 32.66
C PRO A 440 -22.42 17.16 33.17
N VAL A 441 -22.23 15.88 32.84
CA VAL A 441 -22.97 14.80 33.52
C VAL A 441 -22.47 14.77 34.96
N GLU A 442 -23.31 15.29 35.86
CA GLU A 442 -23.06 15.27 37.30
C GLU A 442 -23.07 13.79 37.74
N HIS A 443 -21.90 13.29 38.14
CA HIS A 443 -21.78 11.97 38.74
C HIS A 443 -22.38 12.04 40.15
N ASP A 444 -23.68 11.72 40.27
CA ASP A 444 -24.32 11.48 41.56
C ASP A 444 -23.63 10.28 42.24
N ASP A 445 -22.80 10.59 43.23
CA ASP A 445 -22.13 9.62 44.10
C ASP A 445 -23.11 9.12 45.18
N HIS A 446 -22.80 7.96 45.76
CA HIS A 446 -23.74 7.11 46.49
C HIS A 446 -24.38 7.73 47.75
N GLY A 447 -25.69 7.51 47.90
CA GLY A 447 -26.43 7.62 49.16
C GLY A 447 -27.30 6.37 49.39
N GLU A 448 -27.10 5.69 50.52
CA GLU A 448 -27.75 4.41 50.89
C GLU A 448 -29.24 4.56 51.30
N PRO A 449 -30.02 3.44 51.40
CA PRO A 449 -31.48 3.48 51.44
C PRO A 449 -32.04 3.74 52.85
N ASP A 450 -33.28 4.24 52.90
CA ASP A 450 -34.07 4.23 54.13
C ASP A 450 -35.37 3.41 53.98
N HIS A 451 -35.49 2.38 54.80
CA HIS A 451 -36.72 1.61 54.99
C HIS A 451 -37.52 2.26 56.13
N LYS A 452 -38.78 2.68 55.89
CA LYS A 452 -39.90 2.40 56.81
C LYS A 452 -41.28 2.91 56.35
N HIS A 453 -42.26 2.01 56.61
CA HIS A 453 -43.71 2.21 56.79
C HIS A 453 -44.56 2.64 55.57
#